data_AF-A0A383EJW1-F1
#
_entry.id   AF-A0A383EJW1-F1
#
_cell.length_a   1.000
_cell.length_b   1.000
_cell.length_c   1.000
_cell.angle_alpha   90.00
_cell.angle_beta   90.00
_cell.angle_gamma   90.00
#
_symmetry.space_group_name_H-M   'P 1'
#
loop_
_entity.id
_entity.type
_entity.pdbx_description
1 polymer ?
#
loop_
_entity_poly.entity_id
_entity_poly.type
_entity_poly.pdbx_seq_one_letter_code
_entity_poly.pdbx_strand_id
1 'polypeptide(L)' 'MYNMLNYAIKLYIIHFPYNQAYGVYAMDISDAWDTLSKNEPWVAVKNINFIEEHGCAGPFDTIH' A
#
# COMPACT_ATOMS: atom_id res chain seq x y z
N MET A 1 -13.77 12.30 23.68
CA MET A 1 -13.41 12.94 22.40
C MET A 1 -12.63 11.93 21.60
N TYR A 2 -13.26 11.27 20.62
CA TYR A 2 -12.52 10.44 19.67
C TYR A 2 -11.77 11.41 18.75
N ASN A 3 -10.45 11.48 18.90
CA ASN A 3 -9.61 12.04 17.84
C ASN A 3 -9.87 11.17 16.61
N MET A 4 -10.61 11.72 15.66
CA MET A 4 -10.71 11.19 14.30
C MET A 4 -9.33 11.42 13.68
N LEU A 5 -8.37 10.56 14.04
CA LEU A 5 -7.10 10.45 13.36
C LEU A 5 -7.47 10.19 11.90
N ASN A 6 -7.20 11.19 11.08
CA ASN A 6 -7.53 11.23 9.67
C ASN A 6 -6.59 10.25 8.97
N TYR A 7 -6.83 8.96 9.16
CA TYR A 7 -6.00 7.89 8.62
C TYR A 7 -6.35 7.76 7.14
N ALA A 8 -5.70 8.58 6.32
CA ALA A 8 -5.78 8.43 4.88
C ALA A 8 -5.17 7.06 4.53
N ILE A 9 -6.04 6.08 4.26
CA ILE A 9 -5.64 4.78 3.74
C ILE A 9 -5.35 4.98 2.25
N LYS A 10 -4.21 4.45 1.81
CA LYS A 10 -3.80 4.41 0.41
C LYS A 10 -3.67 2.96 -0.04
N LEU A 11 -3.80 2.72 -1.33
CA LEU A 11 -3.52 1.42 -1.93
C LEU A 11 -2.07 1.43 -2.43
N TYR A 12 -1.25 0.53 -1.91
CA TYR A 12 0.09 0.27 -2.40
C TYR A 12 0.10 -0.99 -3.26
N ILE A 13 0.55 -0.90 -4.50
CA ILE A 13 0.74 -2.06 -5.37
C ILE A 13 2.24 -2.34 -5.45
N ILE A 14 2.68 -3.44 -4.85
CA ILE A 14 4.08 -3.84 -4.77
C ILE A 14 4.35 -4.92 -5.83
N HIS A 15 5.21 -4.61 -6.81
CA HIS A 15 5.56 -5.49 -7.92
C HIS A 15 6.84 -6.27 -7.63
N PHE A 16 6.80 -7.57 -7.93
CA PHE A 16 7.88 -8.53 -7.79
C PHE A 16 8.24 -9.15 -9.16
N PRO A 17 9.35 -9.93 -9.26
CA PRO A 17 9.71 -10.65 -10.47
C PRO A 17 8.62 -11.62 -10.91
N TYR A 18 8.69 -12.05 -12.17
CA TYR A 18 7.71 -12.96 -12.78
C TYR A 18 6.27 -12.40 -12.84
N ASN A 19 6.15 -11.08 -12.97
CA ASN A 19 4.86 -10.39 -13.11
C ASN A 19 3.91 -10.60 -11.92
N GLN A 20 4.47 -10.87 -10.74
CA GLN A 20 3.71 -10.96 -9.48
C GLN A 20 3.52 -9.57 -8.90
N ALA A 21 2.33 -9.27 -8.40
CA ALA A 21 2.04 -8.00 -7.74
C ALA A 21 1.05 -8.22 -6.59
N TYR A 22 1.22 -7.45 -5.52
CA TYR A 22 0.36 -7.48 -4.34
C TYR A 22 -0.19 -6.09 -4.04
N GLY A 23 -1.51 -5.98 -3.94
CA GLY A 23 -2.19 -4.77 -3.50
C GLY A 23 -2.42 -4.78 -2.00
N VAL A 24 -1.94 -3.76 -1.30
CA VAL A 24 -2.06 -3.62 0.15
C VAL A 24 -2.64 -2.26 0.51
N TYR A 25 -3.74 -2.26 1.25
CA TYR A 25 -4.30 -1.04 1.83
C TYR A 25 -3.59 -0.74 3.13
N ALA A 26 -2.93 0.41 3.21
CA ALA A 26 -2.13 0.81 4.36
C ALA A 26 -2.08 2.33 4.51
N MET A 27 -1.68 2.81 5.69
CA MET A 27 -1.50 4.24 5.93
C MET A 27 -0.25 4.78 5.25
N ASP A 28 0.83 4.00 5.30
CA ASP A 28 2.11 4.31 4.71
C ASP A 28 2.74 3.04 4.11
N ILE A 29 3.84 3.22 3.37
CA ILE A 29 4.58 2.14 2.73
C ILE A 29 5.16 1.12 3.74
N SER A 30 5.48 1.56 4.96
CA SER A 30 6.04 0.68 5.99
C SER A 30 4.98 -0.25 6.53
N ASP A 31 3.78 0.26 6.82
CA ASP A 31 2.61 -0.53 7.21
C ASP A 31 2.16 -1.47 6.08
N ALA A 32 2.26 -1.03 4.82
CA ALA A 32 2.02 -1.87 3.65
C ALA A 32 2.99 -3.06 3.60
N TRP A 33 4.29 -2.81 3.80
CA TRP A 33 5.31 -3.84 3.82
C TRP A 33 5.17 -4.79 5.01
N ASP A 34 4.90 -4.27 6.20
CA ASP A 34 4.68 -5.08 7.39
C ASP A 34 3.48 -6.02 7.22
N THR A 35 2.40 -5.51 6.63
CA THR A 35 1.22 -6.32 6.31
C THR A 35 1.53 -7.37 5.26
N LEU A 36 2.24 -7.01 4.19
CA LEU A 36 2.60 -7.95 3.14
C LEU A 36 3.53 -9.06 3.66
N SER A 37 4.61 -8.71 4.36
CA SER A 37 5.61 -9.66 4.85
C SER A 37 5.06 -10.63 5.91
N LYS A 38 4.07 -10.21 6.70
CA LYS A 38 3.36 -11.09 7.64
C LYS A 38 2.48 -12.12 6.94
N ASN A 39 1.82 -11.74 5.84
CA ASN A 39 0.94 -12.63 5.10
C ASN A 39 1.70 -13.51 4.11
N GLU A 40 2.76 -12.98 3.52
CA GLU A 40 3.53 -13.61 2.43
C GLU A 40 5.02 -13.68 2.80
N PRO A 41 5.45 -14.58 3.69
CA PRO A 41 6.81 -14.59 4.25
C PRO A 41 7.92 -14.91 3.24
N TRP A 42 7.57 -15.34 2.02
CA TRP A 42 8.53 -15.53 0.92
C TRP A 42 8.87 -14.24 0.17
N VAL A 43 8.09 -13.18 0.34
CA VAL A 43 8.42 -11.89 -0.26
C VAL A 43 9.59 -11.25 0.50
N ALA A 44 10.52 -10.66 -0.25
CA ALA A 44 11.67 -9.98 0.34
C ALA A 44 11.79 -8.58 -0.25
N VAL A 45 12.08 -7.58 0.59
CA VAL A 45 12.21 -6.17 0.18
C VAL A 45 13.17 -6.01 -1.00
N LYS A 46 14.28 -6.75 -0.98
CA LYS A 46 15.32 -6.72 -2.02
C LYS A 46 14.83 -7.18 -3.40
N ASN A 47 13.70 -7.89 -3.46
CA ASN A 47 13.10 -8.42 -4.68
C ASN A 47 11.97 -7.50 -5.18
N ILE A 48 11.72 -6.36 -4.56
CA ILE A 48 10.72 -5.42 -5.06
C ILE A 48 11.29 -4.73 -6.30
N ASN A 49 10.57 -4.85 -7.42
CA ASN A 49 10.92 -4.14 -8.65
C ASN A 49 10.41 -2.71 -8.62
N PHE A 50 9.18 -2.52 -8.13
CA PHE A 50 8.48 -1.25 -8.18
C PHE A 50 7.34 -1.23 -7.16
N ILE A 51 6.99 -0.04 -6.68
CA ILE A 51 5.85 0.19 -5.78
C ILE A 51 5.05 1.36 -6.35
N GLU A 52 3.77 1.11 -6.63
CA GLU A 52 2.81 2.15 -6.97
C GLU A 52 2.06 2.58 -5.72
N GLU A 53 2.02 3.88 -5.47
CA GLU A 53 1.12 4.47 -4.48
C GLU A 53 -0.10 5.03 -5.22
N HIS A 54 -1.26 4.45 -4.94
CA HIS A 54 -2.54 4.95 -5.40
C HIS A 54 -3.25 5.58 -4.20
N GLY A 55 -3.28 6.91 -4.18
CA GLY A 55 -4.08 7.65 -3.21
C GLY A 55 -5.55 7.27 -3.38
N CYS A 56 -6.24 6.94 -2.28
CA CYS A 56 -7.69 7.01 -2.30
C CYS A 56 -8.05 8.47 -2.54
N ALA A 57 -8.76 8.75 -3.64
CA ALA A 57 -9.29 10.06 -3.97
C ALA A 57 -9.84 10.72 -2.70
N GLY A 58 -9.24 11.85 -2.30
CA GLY A 58 -9.82 12.62 -1.21
C GLY A 58 -11.21 13.09 -1.64
N PRO A 59 -12.08 13.54 -0.71
CA PRO A 59 -13.37 14.15 -1.07
C PRO A 59 -13.25 15.40 -1.97
N PHE A 60 -12.03 15.83 -2.30
CA PHE A 60 -11.72 16.92 -3.21
C PHE A 60 -11.19 16.48 -4.59
N ASP A 61 -10.86 15.21 -4.79
CA ASP A 61 -10.53 14.68 -6.12
C ASP A 61 -11.83 14.40 -6.87
N THR A 62 -12.42 15.49 -7.35
CA THR A 62 -13.54 15.46 -8.28
C THR A 62 -13.02 14.84 -9.57
N ILE A 63 -13.47 13.63 -9.89
CA ILE A 63 -13.31 13.02 -11.20
C ILE A 63 -13.97 14.00 -12.20
N HIS A 64 -13.15 14.68 -13.02
CA HIS A 64 -13.61 15.48 -14.15
C HIS A 64 -13.87 14.57 -15.36
#